data_AF-A0A7R7DSS1-F1
#
_entry.id   AF-A0A7R7DSS1-F1
#
_cell.length_a   1.000
_cell.length_b   1.000
_cell.length_c   1.000
_cell.angle_alpha   90.00
_cell.angle_beta   90.00
_cell.angle_gamma   90.00
#
_symmetry.space_group_name_H-M   'P 1'
#
loop_
_entity.id
_entity.type
_entity.pdbx_description
1 polymer ?
#
loop_
_entity_poly.entity_id
_entity_poly.type
_entity_poly.pdbx_seq_one_letter_code
_entity_poly.pdbx_strand_id
1 'polypeptide(L)'
;MTIPVGAPMPPPKKRHGIFHRILVIVGIVLGSAFVLFVTLGILGATGVLPTADTSASPTPARTQAAGHGSSAAPSHSPTPAAAPHHGPTSAAPPSPSSTPAVLPSTAPPGTAPPAAAPTAGPQNGDGTGTAASAALAELAKLPVKPAAPMAGYSRDQFGHGWIDTDHNGCDTRNDILRRDLSGVVAKAGTHGCVVAGGVLNDHYTGTTITFHRGETTSTAVEIDHLVALADAWRTGAQDMSTAQREQLANDPIELLAVSGPANESKGDQDASQWLPSNNAFDCTYVADQITIKATYGLWITSAEHDAMASTLRDCGGVAPRPRTTTVAPPPPPATTHGPPPDTPQAPPTHSTDNGDGSTDDGGGASVVHPGAFCSPEGAVGITDRGTPMRCTSKNGDQPRWRSAG
;
A
#
# COMPACT_ATOMS: atom_id res chain seq x y z
N MET A 1 -70.02 -8.42 -6.18
CA MET A 1 -68.99 -7.35 -6.14
C MET A 1 -67.88 -7.74 -7.10
N THR A 2 -67.52 -6.86 -8.03
CA THR A 2 -66.49 -7.08 -9.04
C THR A 2 -65.42 -5.99 -8.89
N ILE A 3 -64.15 -6.40 -8.81
CA ILE A 3 -63.01 -5.48 -8.63
C ILE A 3 -62.48 -5.10 -10.02
N PRO A 4 -62.30 -3.80 -10.33
CA PRO A 4 -61.71 -3.38 -11.60
C PRO A 4 -60.19 -3.62 -11.62
N VAL A 5 -59.68 -4.15 -12.73
CA VAL A 5 -58.23 -4.31 -12.96
C VAL A 5 -57.63 -2.98 -13.40
N GLY A 6 -56.54 -2.55 -12.76
CA GLY A 6 -55.85 -1.30 -13.07
C GLY A 6 -55.10 -1.34 -14.41
N ALA A 7 -55.10 -0.22 -15.13
CA ALA A 7 -54.37 -0.08 -16.40
C ALA A 7 -52.84 0.05 -16.19
N PRO A 8 -52.01 -0.42 -17.14
CA PRO A 8 -50.54 -0.36 -17.02
C PRO A 8 -50.00 1.08 -17.16
N MET A 9 -48.94 1.40 -16.41
CA MET A 9 -48.25 2.68 -16.51
C MET A 9 -47.41 2.83 -17.80
N PRO A 10 -47.32 4.04 -18.38
CA PRO A 10 -46.49 4.30 -19.55
C PRO A 10 -44.99 4.38 -19.20
N PRO A 11 -44.08 4.04 -20.13
CA PRO A 11 -42.64 4.05 -19.88
C PRO A 11 -42.06 5.48 -19.77
N PRO A 12 -40.96 5.69 -19.01
CA PRO A 12 -40.35 7.00 -18.81
C PRO A 12 -39.69 7.54 -20.08
N LYS A 13 -39.99 8.79 -20.43
CA LYS A 13 -39.39 9.48 -21.60
C LYS A 13 -37.92 9.80 -21.37
N LYS A 14 -37.03 9.24 -22.20
CA LYS A 14 -35.58 9.55 -22.21
C LYS A 14 -35.34 11.05 -22.44
N ARG A 15 -34.87 11.77 -21.41
CA ARG A 15 -34.34 13.15 -21.56
C ARG A 15 -32.86 13.08 -21.98
N HIS A 16 -32.59 13.23 -23.28
CA HIS A 16 -31.22 13.46 -23.79
C HIS A 16 -30.99 14.95 -24.04
N GLY A 17 -29.73 15.41 -23.96
CA GLY A 17 -29.31 16.65 -24.62
C GLY A 17 -29.23 17.96 -23.81
N ILE A 18 -28.82 17.94 -22.53
CA ILE A 18 -28.38 19.17 -21.82
C ILE A 18 -26.95 19.04 -21.27
N PHE A 19 -26.70 18.14 -20.30
CA PHE A 19 -25.42 18.03 -19.60
C PHE A 19 -24.18 17.91 -20.50
N HIS A 20 -24.30 17.21 -21.63
CA HIS A 20 -23.18 17.00 -22.56
C HIS A 20 -22.67 18.29 -23.23
N ARG A 21 -23.46 19.38 -23.24
CA ARG A 21 -23.02 20.69 -23.77
C ARG A 21 -22.24 21.55 -22.77
N ILE A 22 -22.36 21.27 -21.46
CA ILE A 22 -21.66 22.03 -20.42
C ILE A 22 -20.21 21.52 -20.28
N LEU A 23 -20.02 20.20 -20.27
CA LEU A 23 -18.69 19.59 -20.08
C LEU A 23 -17.69 19.98 -21.20
N VAL A 24 -18.15 20.03 -22.44
CA VAL A 24 -17.30 20.37 -23.62
C VAL A 24 -16.77 21.81 -23.55
N ILE A 25 -17.57 22.75 -23.03
CA ILE A 25 -17.17 24.17 -22.94
C ILE A 25 -16.08 24.35 -21.87
N VAL A 26 -16.17 23.66 -20.74
CA VAL A 26 -15.17 23.74 -19.66
C VAL A 26 -13.83 23.13 -20.10
N GLY A 27 -13.85 22.02 -20.85
CA GLY A 27 -12.62 21.37 -21.32
C GLY A 27 -11.77 22.20 -22.29
N ILE A 28 -12.40 23.02 -23.13
CA ILE A 28 -11.70 23.83 -24.17
C ILE A 28 -10.90 24.99 -23.55
N VAL A 29 -11.38 25.57 -22.44
CA VAL A 29 -10.72 26.74 -21.81
C VAL A 29 -9.38 26.37 -21.16
N LEU A 30 -9.27 25.16 -20.59
CA LEU A 30 -8.06 24.71 -19.90
C LEU A 30 -6.97 24.16 -20.84
N GLY A 31 -7.34 23.68 -22.03
CA GLY A 31 -6.38 23.10 -22.99
C GLY A 31 -5.51 24.11 -23.76
N SER A 32 -5.85 25.41 -23.70
CA SER A 32 -5.26 26.43 -24.60
C SER A 32 -3.95 27.06 -24.10
N ALA A 33 -3.43 26.65 -22.94
CA ALA A 33 -2.32 27.33 -22.25
C ALA A 33 -0.93 26.69 -22.41
N PHE A 34 -0.80 25.53 -23.06
CA PHE A 34 0.43 24.71 -23.03
C PHE A 34 1.13 24.51 -24.39
N VAL A 35 0.77 25.27 -25.44
CA VAL A 35 1.37 25.12 -26.78
C VAL A 35 1.79 26.47 -27.36
N LEU A 36 2.85 27.06 -26.78
CA LEU A 36 3.73 28.02 -27.44
C LEU A 36 5.12 28.02 -26.75
N PHE A 37 6.16 28.42 -27.48
CA PHE A 37 7.59 28.47 -27.07
C PHE A 37 8.44 27.18 -27.14
N VAL A 38 8.41 26.48 -28.28
CA VAL A 38 9.62 25.77 -28.79
C VAL A 38 9.76 25.96 -30.30
N THR A 39 10.42 27.04 -30.75
CA THR A 39 11.06 27.14 -32.08
C THR A 39 12.02 28.32 -32.19
N LEU A 40 13.11 28.11 -32.94
CA LEU A 40 14.04 29.08 -33.54
C LEU A 40 14.97 29.91 -32.62
N GLY A 41 16.27 29.73 -32.85
CA GLY A 41 17.37 30.54 -32.31
C GLY A 41 18.70 30.18 -32.98
N ILE A 42 18.90 30.59 -34.25
CA ILE A 42 20.11 30.30 -35.04
C ILE A 42 20.52 31.52 -35.88
N LEU A 43 21.84 31.73 -36.00
CA LEU A 43 22.58 32.63 -36.90
C LEU A 43 22.61 34.16 -36.58
N GLY A 44 23.80 34.75 -36.76
CA GLY A 44 24.05 36.19 -36.75
C GLY A 44 25.43 36.56 -36.18
N ALA A 45 26.47 36.68 -37.02
CA ALA A 45 27.84 37.01 -36.57
C ALA A 45 28.60 37.95 -37.54
N THR A 46 29.16 39.03 -36.98
CA THR A 46 30.17 39.97 -37.51
C THR A 46 30.96 40.49 -36.29
N GLY A 47 32.29 40.63 -36.26
CA GLY A 47 33.15 41.51 -37.08
C GLY A 47 33.24 42.90 -36.41
N VAL A 48 34.40 43.52 -36.11
CA VAL A 48 35.81 43.32 -36.53
C VAL A 48 36.81 43.78 -35.41
N LEU A 49 38.09 43.37 -35.54
CA LEU A 49 39.34 43.76 -34.82
C LEU A 49 39.62 45.29 -34.77
N PRO A 50 40.64 45.82 -34.01
CA PRO A 50 41.88 45.23 -33.46
C PRO A 50 42.01 45.39 -31.90
N THR A 51 43.14 45.32 -31.15
CA THR A 51 44.61 45.48 -31.34
C THR A 51 45.48 44.54 -30.47
N ALA A 52 46.81 44.75 -30.48
CA ALA A 52 47.83 44.17 -29.59
C ALA A 52 47.81 44.81 -28.15
N ASP A 53 48.55 44.37 -27.12
CA ASP A 53 49.83 43.62 -27.14
C ASP A 53 50.16 42.83 -25.82
N THR A 54 51.08 41.87 -25.93
CA THR A 54 52.07 41.40 -24.93
C THR A 54 51.69 40.43 -23.76
N SER A 55 52.48 39.34 -23.67
CA SER A 55 52.83 38.46 -22.51
C SER A 55 51.85 37.45 -21.87
N ALA A 56 52.05 36.17 -22.27
CA ALA A 56 52.34 34.98 -21.45
C ALA A 56 51.38 34.43 -20.34
N SER A 57 51.17 33.10 -20.44
CA SER A 57 50.52 32.12 -19.53
C SER A 57 51.09 32.08 -18.08
N PRO A 58 50.48 31.39 -17.07
CA PRO A 58 49.53 30.26 -17.19
C PRO A 58 48.39 30.10 -16.15
N THR A 59 47.38 29.27 -16.48
CA THR A 59 46.56 28.48 -15.52
C THR A 59 45.76 27.38 -16.26
N PRO A 60 45.18 26.39 -15.57
CA PRO A 60 43.75 26.50 -15.23
C PRO A 60 43.39 25.99 -13.82
N ALA A 61 42.62 26.77 -13.06
CA ALA A 61 41.96 26.29 -11.84
C ALA A 61 40.73 27.13 -11.45
N ARG A 62 39.67 26.40 -11.03
CA ARG A 62 38.67 26.75 -10.00
C ARG A 62 37.65 27.87 -10.24
N THR A 63 36.41 27.54 -9.85
CA THR A 63 35.24 28.39 -9.69
C THR A 63 35.38 29.44 -8.57
N GLN A 64 35.10 30.72 -8.89
CA GLN A 64 34.07 31.56 -8.25
C GLN A 64 34.18 33.01 -8.74
N ALA A 65 33.04 33.63 -9.03
CA ALA A 65 32.93 35.06 -9.35
C ALA A 65 31.85 35.68 -8.45
N ALA A 66 32.14 36.86 -7.89
CA ALA A 66 31.19 37.60 -7.05
C ALA A 66 31.40 39.11 -7.19
N GLY A 67 30.27 39.85 -7.24
CA GLY A 67 30.20 41.24 -6.80
C GLY A 67 30.00 42.31 -7.88
N HIS A 68 29.37 43.39 -7.41
CA HIS A 68 29.21 44.72 -8.03
C HIS A 68 28.18 44.83 -9.19
N GLY A 69 27.28 45.82 -9.20
CA GLY A 69 26.99 46.84 -8.16
C GLY A 69 26.16 48.02 -8.69
N SER A 70 25.70 48.89 -7.78
CA SER A 70 24.96 50.16 -8.01
C SER A 70 23.45 50.01 -8.38
N SER A 71 22.53 50.89 -7.94
CA SER A 71 22.68 52.02 -6.99
C SER A 71 21.37 52.45 -6.29
N ALA A 72 21.53 53.00 -5.08
CA ALA A 72 20.74 54.01 -4.37
C ALA A 72 19.18 54.03 -4.39
N ALA A 73 18.59 54.01 -3.19
CA ALA A 73 17.26 54.57 -2.87
C ALA A 73 17.27 55.16 -1.44
N PRO A 74 16.49 56.22 -1.12
CA PRO A 74 16.56 56.92 0.17
C PRO A 74 15.51 56.49 1.23
N SER A 75 15.89 56.70 2.48
CA SER A 75 15.13 56.88 3.75
C SER A 75 13.59 56.79 3.76
N HIS A 76 13.04 56.08 4.76
CA HIS A 76 12.19 56.67 5.82
C HIS A 76 11.90 55.71 7.00
N SER A 77 11.77 56.28 8.21
CA SER A 77 11.36 55.72 9.52
C SER A 77 10.72 56.89 10.33
N PRO A 78 9.96 56.69 11.45
CA PRO A 78 9.93 55.55 12.38
C PRO A 78 8.51 55.11 12.87
N THR A 79 8.47 54.32 13.96
CA THR A 79 7.33 53.68 14.65
C THR A 79 6.39 54.63 15.43
N PRO A 80 5.14 54.18 15.70
CA PRO A 80 4.67 53.87 17.08
C PRO A 80 3.94 52.50 17.15
N ALA A 81 3.76 51.74 18.24
CA ALA A 81 3.80 51.89 19.71
C ALA A 81 2.41 51.81 20.41
N ALA A 82 2.33 50.93 21.41
CA ALA A 82 1.42 50.90 22.58
C ALA A 82 -0.10 50.55 22.49
N ALA A 83 -0.41 49.29 22.83
CA ALA A 83 -1.24 48.92 24.02
C ALA A 83 -2.81 49.05 23.95
N PRO A 84 -3.61 48.74 25.01
CA PRO A 84 -4.72 47.76 24.84
C PRO A 84 -6.10 48.09 25.47
N HIS A 85 -7.19 47.41 25.06
CA HIS A 85 -8.49 47.48 25.76
C HIS A 85 -9.25 46.14 25.93
N HIS A 86 -9.40 45.77 27.20
CA HIS A 86 -10.59 45.32 27.95
C HIS A 86 -11.66 44.40 27.31
N GLY A 87 -12.03 43.35 28.06
CA GLY A 87 -13.40 42.82 28.09
C GLY A 87 -14.20 43.41 29.27
N PRO A 88 -15.42 42.90 29.54
CA PRO A 88 -15.72 42.51 30.93
C PRO A 88 -16.30 41.09 31.06
N THR A 89 -15.61 40.31 31.88
CA THR A 89 -16.13 39.51 33.02
C THR A 89 -17.65 39.30 33.18
N SER A 90 -18.02 38.05 33.48
CA SER A 90 -19.09 37.74 34.43
C SER A 90 -18.62 36.62 35.36
N ALA A 91 -18.97 36.67 36.65
CA ALA A 91 -18.46 35.77 37.69
C ALA A 91 -19.55 35.39 38.71
N ALA A 92 -19.48 34.16 39.24
CA ALA A 92 -20.31 33.69 40.36
C ALA A 92 -19.82 34.31 41.70
N PRO A 93 -20.62 34.34 42.79
CA PRO A 93 -20.84 33.15 43.65
C PRO A 93 -22.22 33.18 44.37
N PRO A 94 -22.46 32.55 45.56
CA PRO A 94 -21.97 31.30 46.17
C PRO A 94 -23.09 30.29 46.50
N SER A 95 -22.72 29.12 47.06
CA SER A 95 -23.64 28.14 47.67
C SER A 95 -24.16 28.55 49.06
N PRO A 96 -25.25 27.91 49.54
CA PRO A 96 -25.46 27.63 50.96
C PRO A 96 -25.40 26.12 51.27
N SER A 97 -24.85 25.76 52.43
CA SER A 97 -24.85 24.39 52.96
C SER A 97 -26.18 24.05 53.65
N SER A 98 -26.54 22.76 53.70
CA SER A 98 -27.59 22.24 54.59
C SER A 98 -27.25 20.84 55.11
N THR A 99 -27.02 20.75 56.42
CA THR A 99 -26.96 19.50 57.20
C THR A 99 -27.90 19.66 58.39
N PRO A 100 -28.66 18.62 58.77
CA PRO A 100 -28.82 18.42 60.21
C PRO A 100 -28.88 16.95 60.69
N ALA A 101 -28.47 16.80 61.96
CA ALA A 101 -28.90 15.80 62.94
C ALA A 101 -28.51 14.32 62.77
N VAL A 102 -27.88 13.79 63.84
CA VAL A 102 -27.72 12.37 64.16
C VAL A 102 -28.51 12.08 65.44
N LEU A 103 -29.21 10.95 65.50
CA LEU A 103 -29.60 10.27 66.75
C LEU A 103 -29.43 8.74 66.57
N PRO A 104 -29.28 7.96 67.66
CA PRO A 104 -28.42 6.79 67.65
C PRO A 104 -29.10 5.46 67.33
N SER A 105 -28.30 4.51 66.83
CA SER A 105 -28.55 3.08 66.94
C SER A 105 -27.46 2.45 67.81
N THR A 106 -27.83 1.52 68.69
CA THR A 106 -26.96 1.00 69.76
C THR A 106 -26.08 -0.17 69.29
N ALA A 107 -24.80 -0.14 69.69
CA ALA A 107 -23.86 -1.25 69.50
C ALA A 107 -23.63 -2.00 70.83
N PRO A 108 -23.62 -3.34 70.83
CA PRO A 108 -22.95 -4.15 71.85
C PRO A 108 -21.41 -4.12 71.65
N PRO A 109 -20.59 -4.44 72.68
CA PRO A 109 -19.15 -4.14 72.67
C PRO A 109 -18.22 -5.30 72.28
N GLY A 110 -17.01 -4.93 71.82
CA GLY A 110 -15.78 -5.74 71.89
C GLY A 110 -15.53 -6.69 70.71
N THR A 111 -14.53 -6.45 69.85
CA THR A 111 -13.11 -6.71 70.15
C THR A 111 -12.19 -6.09 69.08
N ALA A 112 -10.96 -5.73 69.45
CA ALA A 112 -9.89 -5.29 68.53
C ALA A 112 -8.50 -5.51 69.18
N PRO A 113 -7.38 -5.49 68.44
CA PRO A 113 -7.17 -5.57 66.98
C PRO A 113 -6.37 -6.87 66.62
N PRO A 114 -5.73 -7.04 65.43
CA PRO A 114 -4.57 -6.25 64.99
C PRO A 114 -4.70 -5.67 63.57
N ALA A 115 -3.74 -4.83 63.16
CA ALA A 115 -3.74 -4.20 61.85
C ALA A 115 -3.38 -5.19 60.72
N ALA A 116 -4.06 -5.05 59.58
CA ALA A 116 -3.70 -5.69 58.32
C ALA A 116 -3.10 -4.65 57.35
N ALA A 117 -2.22 -5.10 56.45
CA ALA A 117 -1.56 -4.27 55.45
C ALA A 117 -2.57 -3.66 54.44
N PRO A 118 -2.23 -2.56 53.74
CA PRO A 118 -3.07 -2.02 52.68
C PRO A 118 -3.24 -3.04 51.55
N THR A 119 -4.47 -3.55 51.40
CA THR A 119 -4.84 -4.42 50.27
C THR A 119 -4.69 -3.62 48.97
N ALA A 120 -3.82 -4.09 48.07
CA ALA A 120 -3.64 -3.48 46.77
C ALA A 120 -4.96 -3.51 45.97
N GLY A 121 -5.29 -2.41 45.30
CA GLY A 121 -6.45 -2.32 44.41
C GLY A 121 -6.29 -3.23 43.19
N PRO A 122 -7.41 -3.63 42.55
CA PRO A 122 -7.40 -4.57 41.43
C PRO A 122 -6.51 -4.06 40.28
N GLN A 123 -5.45 -4.82 39.98
CA GLN A 123 -4.50 -4.52 38.91
C GLN A 123 -5.12 -4.88 37.55
N ASN A 124 -5.90 -3.96 36.99
CA ASN A 124 -6.42 -4.06 35.62
C ASN A 124 -5.37 -3.54 34.62
N GLY A 125 -4.31 -4.31 34.37
CA GLY A 125 -3.28 -3.95 33.39
C GLY A 125 -2.13 -4.95 33.31
N ASP A 126 -2.23 -5.89 32.37
CA ASP A 126 -1.12 -6.81 32.02
C ASP A 126 -1.23 -7.32 30.56
N GLY A 127 -2.44 -7.56 30.05
CA GLY A 127 -2.64 -8.17 28.72
C GLY A 127 -2.15 -7.34 27.52
N THR A 128 -2.02 -6.02 27.65
CA THR A 128 -1.65 -5.12 26.55
C THR A 128 -0.13 -5.12 26.31
N GLY A 129 0.66 -4.70 27.30
CA GLY A 129 2.11 -4.52 27.16
C GLY A 129 2.84 -5.80 26.75
N THR A 130 2.34 -6.96 27.18
CA THR A 130 2.82 -8.29 26.78
C THR A 130 2.84 -8.50 25.27
N ALA A 131 1.85 -8.01 24.52
CA ALA A 131 1.73 -8.31 23.11
C ALA A 131 2.64 -7.46 22.21
N ALA A 132 2.83 -6.17 22.52
CA ALA A 132 3.86 -5.35 21.87
C ALA A 132 5.28 -5.87 22.20
N SER A 133 5.49 -6.32 23.44
CA SER A 133 6.74 -6.98 23.86
C SER A 133 7.00 -8.28 23.10
N ALA A 134 5.96 -9.08 22.81
CA ALA A 134 6.07 -10.28 21.99
C ALA A 134 6.42 -9.95 20.54
N ALA A 135 5.80 -8.92 19.94
CA ALA A 135 6.13 -8.48 18.59
C ALA A 135 7.60 -7.99 18.49
N LEU A 136 8.09 -7.24 19.48
CA LEU A 136 9.51 -6.86 19.59
C LEU A 136 10.44 -8.09 19.72
N ALA A 137 10.01 -9.12 20.46
CA ALA A 137 10.77 -10.35 20.65
C ALA A 137 10.84 -11.22 19.38
N GLU A 138 9.81 -11.21 18.53
CA GLU A 138 9.87 -11.87 17.21
C GLU A 138 10.65 -11.03 16.18
N LEU A 139 10.49 -9.70 16.17
CA LEU A 139 11.26 -8.77 15.34
C LEU A 139 12.77 -8.96 15.51
N ALA A 140 13.23 -9.11 16.76
CA ALA A 140 14.63 -9.35 17.09
C ALA A 140 15.19 -10.73 16.62
N LYS A 141 14.35 -11.61 16.07
CA LYS A 141 14.75 -12.88 15.44
C LYS A 141 14.78 -12.83 13.92
N LEU A 142 14.13 -11.83 13.30
CA LEU A 142 14.13 -11.68 11.84
C LEU A 142 15.55 -11.39 11.36
N PRO A 143 16.06 -12.07 10.32
CA PRO A 143 17.35 -11.72 9.74
C PRO A 143 17.31 -10.29 9.22
N VAL A 144 18.27 -9.45 9.59
CA VAL A 144 18.41 -8.10 9.01
C VAL A 144 19.35 -8.18 7.81
N LYS A 145 18.88 -7.80 6.61
CA LYS A 145 19.67 -7.82 5.36
C LYS A 145 19.27 -6.64 4.45
N PRO A 146 20.10 -6.26 3.46
CA PRO A 146 19.66 -5.39 2.36
C PRO A 146 18.47 -5.99 1.58
N ALA A 147 17.70 -5.13 0.93
CA ALA A 147 16.67 -5.55 -0.03
C ALA A 147 17.33 -6.23 -1.26
N ALA A 148 16.76 -7.34 -1.73
CA ALA A 148 17.17 -8.00 -2.97
C ALA A 148 16.76 -7.19 -4.22
N PRO A 149 17.44 -7.37 -5.37
CA PRO A 149 17.04 -6.74 -6.63
C PRO A 149 15.67 -7.22 -7.11
N MET A 150 14.87 -6.31 -7.70
CA MET A 150 13.59 -6.62 -8.36
C MET A 150 13.73 -7.42 -9.68
N ALA A 151 14.90 -8.01 -9.95
CA ALA A 151 15.13 -8.80 -11.15
C ALA A 151 14.27 -10.08 -11.12
N GLY A 152 13.49 -10.30 -12.18
CA GLY A 152 12.57 -11.45 -12.29
C GLY A 152 11.22 -11.27 -11.61
N TYR A 153 10.98 -10.17 -10.89
CA TYR A 153 9.68 -9.90 -10.28
C TYR A 153 8.58 -9.68 -11.34
N SER A 154 7.50 -10.44 -11.23
CA SER A 154 6.16 -10.06 -11.66
C SER A 154 5.19 -10.47 -10.56
N ARG A 155 4.04 -9.79 -10.46
CA ARG A 155 2.97 -10.21 -9.53
C ARG A 155 2.45 -11.63 -9.85
N ASP A 156 2.54 -12.06 -11.12
CA ASP A 156 2.19 -13.43 -11.55
C ASP A 156 3.07 -14.53 -10.92
N GLN A 157 4.23 -14.18 -10.36
CA GLN A 157 5.07 -15.12 -9.60
C GLN A 157 4.39 -15.61 -8.31
N PHE A 158 3.32 -14.94 -7.88
CA PHE A 158 2.53 -15.23 -6.68
C PHE A 158 1.17 -15.87 -7.00
N GLY A 159 1.05 -16.53 -8.17
CA GLY A 159 -0.17 -17.20 -8.60
C GLY A 159 -1.11 -16.31 -9.40
N HIS A 160 -2.21 -16.89 -9.88
CA HIS A 160 -3.13 -16.24 -10.82
C HIS A 160 -4.40 -15.70 -10.15
N GLY A 161 -4.20 -14.92 -9.09
CA GLY A 161 -5.26 -14.24 -8.34
C GLY A 161 -5.69 -15.01 -7.09
N TRP A 162 -6.99 -15.00 -6.81
CA TRP A 162 -7.57 -15.53 -5.57
C TRP A 162 -8.03 -16.97 -5.77
N ILE A 163 -7.47 -17.90 -4.99
CA ILE A 163 -7.81 -19.34 -5.04
C ILE A 163 -8.73 -19.72 -3.88
N ASP A 164 -9.15 -20.99 -3.81
CA ASP A 164 -9.91 -21.55 -2.67
C ASP A 164 -8.94 -22.31 -1.74
N THR A 165 -8.41 -21.61 -0.73
CA THR A 165 -7.33 -22.10 0.14
C THR A 165 -7.76 -23.04 1.28
N ASP A 166 -9.02 -22.97 1.72
CA ASP A 166 -9.56 -23.86 2.77
C ASP A 166 -10.53 -24.93 2.21
N HIS A 167 -10.78 -24.90 0.90
CA HIS A 167 -11.68 -25.77 0.16
C HIS A 167 -13.15 -25.63 0.59
N ASN A 168 -13.56 -24.43 1.00
CA ASN A 168 -14.95 -24.12 1.35
C ASN A 168 -15.86 -23.85 0.13
N GLY A 169 -15.28 -23.70 -1.07
CA GLY A 169 -15.98 -23.42 -2.33
C GLY A 169 -16.00 -21.95 -2.76
N CYS A 170 -15.38 -21.06 -1.98
CA CYS A 170 -15.26 -19.62 -2.23
C CYS A 170 -13.80 -19.23 -2.55
N ASP A 171 -13.59 -18.13 -3.28
CA ASP A 171 -12.24 -17.57 -3.44
C ASP A 171 -11.80 -16.76 -2.22
N THR A 172 -10.50 -16.74 -1.92
CA THR A 172 -9.91 -16.06 -0.76
C THR A 172 -10.35 -14.59 -0.67
N ARG A 173 -10.45 -13.85 -1.79
CA ARG A 173 -10.94 -12.45 -1.75
C ARG A 173 -12.35 -12.37 -1.18
N ASN A 174 -13.24 -13.27 -1.58
CA ASN A 174 -14.58 -13.32 -1.04
C ASN A 174 -14.57 -13.68 0.46
N ASP A 175 -13.66 -14.53 0.91
CA ASP A 175 -13.57 -14.89 2.33
C ASP A 175 -13.00 -13.78 3.22
N ILE A 176 -12.02 -13.02 2.73
CA ILE A 176 -11.58 -11.79 3.41
C ILE A 176 -12.71 -10.74 3.42
N LEU A 177 -13.48 -10.59 2.34
CA LEU A 177 -14.69 -9.74 2.35
C LEU A 177 -15.79 -10.27 3.29
N ARG A 178 -15.93 -11.59 3.52
CA ARG A 178 -16.85 -12.16 4.51
C ARG A 178 -16.37 -11.94 5.95
N ARG A 179 -15.05 -11.92 6.16
CA ARG A 179 -14.40 -11.72 7.47
C ARG A 179 -14.43 -10.27 7.93
N ASP A 180 -14.10 -9.34 7.03
CA ASP A 180 -13.79 -7.94 7.38
C ASP A 180 -14.98 -6.98 7.17
N LEU A 181 -15.98 -7.34 6.35
CA LEU A 181 -17.19 -6.54 6.19
C LEU A 181 -18.25 -6.91 7.23
N SER A 182 -18.83 -5.88 7.85
CA SER A 182 -20.09 -6.01 8.59
C SER A 182 -21.30 -5.98 7.65
N GLY A 183 -22.41 -6.62 8.03
CA GLY A 183 -23.66 -6.58 7.25
C GLY A 183 -23.57 -7.21 5.84
N VAL A 184 -22.77 -8.27 5.68
CA VAL A 184 -22.49 -8.95 4.40
C VAL A 184 -23.77 -9.32 3.65
N VAL A 185 -23.85 -8.90 2.39
CA VAL A 185 -24.88 -9.30 1.42
C VAL A 185 -24.23 -10.22 0.39
N ALA A 186 -24.60 -11.50 0.37
CA ALA A 186 -24.15 -12.45 -0.65
C ALA A 186 -25.00 -12.38 -1.93
N LYS A 187 -24.39 -12.66 -3.09
CA LYS A 187 -25.06 -12.76 -4.39
C LYS A 187 -25.89 -14.04 -4.45
N ALA A 188 -27.18 -13.90 -4.76
CA ALA A 188 -28.07 -15.04 -4.97
C ALA A 188 -27.52 -16.01 -6.03
N GLY A 189 -27.70 -17.32 -5.79
CA GLY A 189 -27.21 -18.39 -6.68
C GLY A 189 -25.71 -18.69 -6.58
N THR A 190 -24.99 -18.16 -5.58
CA THR A 190 -23.55 -18.42 -5.38
C THR A 190 -23.22 -19.15 -4.08
N HIS A 191 -24.20 -19.86 -3.49
CA HIS A 191 -24.09 -20.62 -2.23
C HIS A 191 -23.58 -19.83 -1.00
N GLY A 192 -23.54 -18.50 -1.09
CA GLY A 192 -23.04 -17.60 -0.03
C GLY A 192 -21.67 -16.99 -0.34
N CYS A 193 -20.93 -17.52 -1.32
CA CYS A 193 -19.56 -17.11 -1.59
C CYS A 193 -19.42 -15.70 -2.12
N VAL A 194 -20.11 -15.33 -3.20
CA VAL A 194 -19.81 -14.06 -3.88
C VAL A 194 -20.43 -12.89 -3.11
N VAL A 195 -19.62 -12.20 -2.32
CA VAL A 195 -20.01 -11.01 -1.55
C VAL A 195 -20.39 -9.88 -2.52
N ALA A 196 -21.66 -9.49 -2.51
CA ALA A 196 -22.23 -8.43 -3.34
C ALA A 196 -22.21 -7.05 -2.66
N GLY A 197 -22.13 -7.00 -1.34
CA GLY A 197 -22.00 -5.76 -0.58
C GLY A 197 -21.80 -5.98 0.92
N GLY A 198 -21.56 -4.90 1.65
CA GLY A 198 -21.37 -4.87 3.10
C GLY A 198 -20.86 -3.51 3.56
N VAL A 199 -20.41 -3.40 4.80
CA VAL A 199 -19.84 -2.17 5.37
C VAL A 199 -18.49 -2.47 6.01
N LEU A 200 -17.42 -1.93 5.42
CA LEU A 200 -16.07 -1.97 5.96
C LEU A 200 -15.92 -0.86 7.01
N ASN A 201 -15.28 -1.19 8.14
CA ASN A 201 -14.69 -0.19 9.02
C ASN A 201 -13.19 -0.25 8.75
N ASP A 202 -12.70 0.64 7.90
CA ASP A 202 -11.39 0.52 7.27
C ASP A 202 -10.27 0.77 8.28
N HIS A 203 -9.44 -0.25 8.49
CA HIS A 203 -8.32 -0.17 9.42
C HIS A 203 -7.25 0.83 8.97
N TYR A 204 -7.07 1.07 7.67
CA TYR A 204 -6.02 1.95 7.14
C TYR A 204 -6.34 3.44 7.29
N THR A 205 -7.59 3.86 7.09
CA THR A 205 -8.02 5.27 7.18
C THR A 205 -8.89 5.59 8.40
N GLY A 206 -9.38 4.58 9.12
CA GLY A 206 -10.32 4.76 10.24
C GLY A 206 -11.73 5.17 9.79
N THR A 207 -12.03 5.12 8.49
CA THR A 207 -13.32 5.53 7.92
C THR A 207 -14.25 4.34 7.67
N THR A 208 -15.55 4.59 7.61
CA THR A 208 -16.55 3.56 7.25
C THR A 208 -16.86 3.63 5.76
N ILE A 209 -16.69 2.52 5.04
CA ILE A 209 -16.89 2.42 3.58
C ILE A 209 -17.99 1.40 3.29
N THR A 210 -19.09 1.84 2.66
CA THR A 210 -20.13 0.92 2.16
C THR A 210 -19.65 0.24 0.88
N PHE A 211 -19.35 -1.06 0.96
CA PHE A 211 -18.97 -1.85 -0.19
C PHE A 211 -20.18 -2.26 -1.02
N HIS A 212 -20.08 -2.06 -2.34
CA HIS A 212 -21.01 -2.59 -3.33
C HIS A 212 -20.21 -3.15 -4.50
N ARG A 213 -20.42 -4.43 -4.85
CA ARG A 213 -19.75 -5.04 -6.01
C ARG A 213 -20.31 -4.48 -7.32
N GLY A 214 -19.42 -3.96 -8.15
CA GLY A 214 -19.71 -3.39 -9.47
C GLY A 214 -18.42 -2.93 -10.14
N GLU A 215 -18.45 -2.73 -11.46
CA GLU A 215 -17.26 -2.44 -12.29
C GLU A 215 -16.44 -1.25 -11.73
N THR A 216 -17.10 -0.16 -11.38
CA THR A 216 -16.49 1.09 -10.90
C THR A 216 -16.60 1.29 -9.39
N THR A 217 -17.03 0.27 -8.64
CA THR A 217 -17.25 0.34 -7.19
C THR A 217 -16.52 -0.74 -6.41
N SER A 218 -16.07 -1.81 -7.07
CA SER A 218 -15.29 -2.88 -6.43
C SER A 218 -13.87 -2.46 -6.04
N THR A 219 -13.37 -1.35 -6.59
CA THR A 219 -12.08 -0.72 -6.24
C THR A 219 -12.18 0.20 -5.01
N ALA A 220 -13.38 0.49 -4.49
CA ALA A 220 -13.52 1.25 -3.26
C ALA A 220 -13.07 0.46 -2.02
N VAL A 221 -13.16 -0.88 -2.07
CA VAL A 221 -12.60 -1.80 -1.08
C VAL A 221 -11.77 -2.86 -1.79
N GLU A 222 -10.49 -2.87 -1.53
CA GLU A 222 -9.54 -3.85 -2.06
C GLU A 222 -9.13 -4.86 -0.99
N ILE A 223 -8.50 -5.94 -1.42
CA ILE A 223 -7.82 -6.87 -0.51
C ILE A 223 -6.32 -6.63 -0.70
N ASP A 224 -5.69 -6.07 0.32
CA ASP A 224 -4.26 -5.78 0.33
C ASP A 224 -3.47 -6.91 0.98
N HIS A 225 -2.21 -7.04 0.55
CA HIS A 225 -1.14 -7.83 1.13
C HIS A 225 -0.38 -6.93 2.11
N LEU A 226 -0.58 -7.11 3.42
CA LEU A 226 0.08 -6.36 4.49
C LEU A 226 1.58 -6.17 4.26
N VAL A 227 2.29 -7.24 3.88
CA VAL A 227 3.63 -7.18 3.31
C VAL A 227 3.46 -7.17 1.79
N ALA A 228 3.63 -5.99 1.18
CA ALA A 228 3.44 -5.83 -0.26
C ALA A 228 4.25 -6.88 -1.04
N LEU A 229 3.65 -7.54 -2.05
CA LEU A 229 4.28 -8.68 -2.74
C LEU A 229 5.64 -8.34 -3.40
N ALA A 230 5.83 -7.08 -3.78
CA ALA A 230 7.14 -6.56 -4.21
C ALA A 230 8.16 -6.56 -3.07
N ASP A 231 7.80 -6.09 -1.87
CA ASP A 231 8.69 -6.16 -0.72
C ASP A 231 8.93 -7.59 -0.26
N ALA A 232 7.93 -8.47 -0.27
CA ALA A 232 8.12 -9.90 -0.06
C ALA A 232 9.17 -10.47 -1.04
N TRP A 233 9.13 -10.06 -2.33
CA TRP A 233 10.16 -10.40 -3.31
C TRP A 233 11.54 -9.79 -3.02
N ARG A 234 11.62 -8.57 -2.46
CA ARG A 234 12.89 -7.99 -1.97
C ARG A 234 13.43 -8.70 -0.71
N THR A 235 12.60 -9.45 0.01
CA THR A 235 12.90 -9.94 1.36
C THR A 235 12.87 -11.47 1.53
N GLY A 236 12.81 -12.24 0.45
CA GLY A 236 12.99 -13.70 0.48
C GLY A 236 12.05 -14.50 -0.43
N ALA A 237 10.94 -13.90 -0.89
CA ALA A 237 9.98 -14.60 -1.72
C ALA A 237 10.53 -14.94 -3.12
N GLN A 238 11.62 -14.32 -3.58
CA GLN A 238 12.32 -14.70 -4.81
C GLN A 238 12.98 -16.09 -4.71
N ASP A 239 13.41 -16.50 -3.51
CA ASP A 239 14.05 -17.81 -3.26
C ASP A 239 13.02 -18.94 -3.01
N MET A 240 11.74 -18.60 -2.92
CA MET A 240 10.64 -19.55 -2.72
C MET A 240 10.26 -20.31 -4.00
N SER A 241 9.59 -21.46 -3.83
CA SER A 241 8.81 -22.06 -4.90
C SER A 241 7.55 -21.23 -5.23
N THR A 242 7.02 -21.36 -6.45
CA THR A 242 5.78 -20.68 -6.86
C THR A 242 4.59 -21.02 -5.94
N ALA A 243 4.49 -22.27 -5.48
CA ALA A 243 3.44 -22.69 -4.54
C ALA A 243 3.54 -21.99 -3.17
N GLN A 244 4.75 -21.74 -2.65
CA GLN A 244 4.95 -20.98 -1.42
C GLN A 244 4.60 -19.48 -1.59
N ARG A 245 4.88 -18.91 -2.78
CA ARG A 245 4.46 -17.53 -3.10
C ARG A 245 2.94 -17.40 -3.26
N GLU A 246 2.30 -18.37 -3.93
CA GLU A 246 0.84 -18.42 -4.09
C GLU A 246 0.13 -18.66 -2.75
N GLN A 247 0.73 -19.47 -1.87
CA GLN A 247 0.29 -19.62 -0.48
C GLN A 247 0.37 -18.29 0.28
N LEU A 248 1.54 -17.62 0.29
CA LEU A 248 1.70 -16.31 0.93
C LEU A 248 0.66 -15.30 0.43
N ALA A 249 0.46 -15.21 -0.89
CA ALA A 249 -0.48 -14.28 -1.48
C ALA A 249 -1.97 -14.60 -1.25
N ASN A 250 -2.30 -15.77 -0.69
CA ASN A 250 -3.67 -16.18 -0.37
C ASN A 250 -3.88 -16.55 1.12
N ASP A 251 -2.90 -16.33 1.99
CA ASP A 251 -3.02 -16.63 3.43
C ASP A 251 -3.86 -15.55 4.15
N PRO A 252 -4.93 -15.91 4.89
CA PRO A 252 -5.69 -14.94 5.67
C PRO A 252 -4.90 -14.10 6.69
N ILE A 253 -3.68 -14.49 7.11
CA ILE A 253 -2.84 -13.60 7.95
C ILE A 253 -2.24 -12.44 7.16
N GLU A 254 -1.92 -12.68 5.89
CA GLU A 254 -1.35 -11.69 4.96
C GLU A 254 -2.38 -10.64 4.56
N LEU A 255 -3.65 -11.05 4.47
CA LEU A 255 -4.69 -10.29 3.78
C LEU A 255 -5.57 -9.45 4.71
N LEU A 256 -5.99 -8.29 4.20
CA LEU A 256 -6.92 -7.38 4.86
C LEU A 256 -7.81 -6.66 3.83
N ALA A 257 -9.11 -6.55 4.08
CA ALA A 257 -9.98 -5.67 3.30
C ALA A 257 -9.76 -4.20 3.71
N VAL A 258 -9.40 -3.34 2.76
CA VAL A 258 -8.97 -1.95 3.01
C VAL A 258 -9.52 -0.96 1.98
N SER A 259 -9.48 0.32 2.32
CA SER A 259 -9.73 1.43 1.38
C SER A 259 -8.79 1.36 0.16
N GLY A 260 -9.35 1.29 -1.05
CA GLY A 260 -8.57 1.21 -2.29
C GLY A 260 -7.55 2.33 -2.46
N PRO A 261 -7.92 3.63 -2.32
CA PRO A 261 -6.96 4.74 -2.39
C PRO A 261 -5.87 4.71 -1.30
N ALA A 262 -6.09 4.04 -0.17
CA ALA A 262 -5.05 3.82 0.84
C ALA A 262 -4.08 2.71 0.42
N ASN A 263 -4.59 1.64 -0.20
CA ASN A 263 -3.78 0.60 -0.83
C ASN A 263 -2.95 1.14 -2.00
N GLU A 264 -3.54 1.94 -2.89
CA GLU A 264 -2.83 2.66 -3.97
C GLU A 264 -1.72 3.58 -3.41
N SER A 265 -1.96 4.21 -2.25
CA SER A 265 -0.96 5.04 -1.56
C SER A 265 0.15 4.22 -0.87
N LYS A 266 -0.09 2.95 -0.55
CA LYS A 266 0.91 2.01 0.00
C LYS A 266 1.76 1.43 -1.14
N GLY A 267 1.13 0.79 -2.12
CA GLY A 267 1.82 0.15 -3.24
C GLY A 267 2.88 -0.84 -2.76
N ASP A 268 4.10 -0.72 -3.30
CA ASP A 268 5.25 -1.60 -3.05
C ASP A 268 6.12 -1.20 -1.83
N GLN A 269 5.59 -0.34 -0.94
CA GLN A 269 6.32 0.21 0.21
C GLN A 269 6.35 -0.70 1.44
N ASP A 270 7.48 -0.71 2.15
CA ASP A 270 7.64 -1.35 3.46
C ASP A 270 7.31 -0.40 4.63
N ALA A 271 7.30 -0.92 5.86
CA ALA A 271 6.91 -0.18 7.07
C ALA A 271 7.83 1.01 7.46
N SER A 272 9.01 1.17 6.83
CA SER A 272 9.81 2.40 6.97
C SER A 272 9.38 3.53 6.05
N GLN A 273 8.61 3.20 5.01
CA GLN A 273 8.18 4.13 3.97
C GLN A 273 6.69 4.49 4.09
N TRP A 274 5.85 3.54 4.51
CA TRP A 274 4.41 3.72 4.64
C TRP A 274 3.84 3.08 5.93
N LEU A 275 2.99 3.85 6.62
CA LEU A 275 2.12 3.40 7.70
C LEU A 275 0.67 3.88 7.43
N PRO A 276 -0.34 3.21 8.01
CA PRO A 276 -1.73 3.68 8.03
C PRO A 276 -1.89 5.16 8.40
N SER A 277 -2.87 5.84 7.80
CA SER A 277 -3.25 7.20 8.24
C SER A 277 -4.10 7.18 9.52
N ASN A 278 -4.58 5.99 9.91
CA ASN A 278 -5.21 5.71 11.19
C ASN A 278 -4.17 5.17 12.20
N ASN A 279 -3.48 6.07 12.90
CA ASN A 279 -2.40 5.70 13.83
C ASN A 279 -2.81 4.74 14.96
N ALA A 280 -4.10 4.59 15.25
CA ALA A 280 -4.61 3.59 16.19
C ALA A 280 -4.41 2.14 15.69
N PHE A 281 -4.04 1.95 14.42
CA PHE A 281 -3.78 0.64 13.81
C PHE A 281 -2.28 0.33 13.59
N ASP A 282 -1.37 1.32 13.67
CA ASP A 282 0.06 1.18 13.36
C ASP A 282 0.71 0.00 14.10
N CYS A 283 0.39 -0.15 15.39
CA CYS A 283 0.85 -1.24 16.24
C CYS A 283 0.42 -2.63 15.75
N THR A 284 -0.82 -2.75 15.29
CA THR A 284 -1.38 -3.99 14.76
C THR A 284 -0.79 -4.29 13.38
N TYR A 285 -0.72 -3.28 12.52
CA TYR A 285 -0.11 -3.36 11.19
C TYR A 285 1.33 -3.87 11.24
N VAL A 286 2.16 -3.31 12.13
CA VAL A 286 3.54 -3.75 12.35
C VAL A 286 3.62 -5.15 12.97
N ALA A 287 2.83 -5.45 14.01
CA ALA A 287 2.86 -6.76 14.67
C ALA A 287 2.38 -7.91 13.77
N ASP A 288 1.41 -7.65 12.88
CA ASP A 288 0.96 -8.60 11.88
C ASP A 288 2.01 -8.78 10.77
N GLN A 289 2.65 -7.71 10.26
CA GLN A 289 3.78 -7.83 9.32
C GLN A 289 4.96 -8.62 9.90
N ILE A 290 5.33 -8.42 11.16
CA ILE A 290 6.37 -9.22 11.84
C ILE A 290 5.93 -10.69 11.91
N THR A 291 4.65 -10.95 12.22
CA THR A 291 4.10 -12.31 12.19
C THR A 291 4.26 -12.94 10.81
N ILE A 292 3.90 -12.22 9.73
CA ILE A 292 4.04 -12.68 8.34
C ILE A 292 5.50 -12.99 8.02
N LYS A 293 6.41 -12.04 8.25
CA LYS A 293 7.82 -12.20 7.89
C LYS A 293 8.47 -13.36 8.64
N ALA A 294 8.14 -13.55 9.92
CA ALA A 294 8.54 -14.72 10.69
C ALA A 294 7.92 -16.04 10.15
N THR A 295 6.64 -16.03 9.78
CA THR A 295 5.90 -17.21 9.28
C THR A 295 6.43 -17.70 7.94
N TYR A 296 6.78 -16.78 7.04
CA TYR A 296 7.22 -17.07 5.68
C TYR A 296 8.76 -17.03 5.51
N GLY A 297 9.51 -16.83 6.60
CA GLY A 297 10.98 -16.80 6.58
C GLY A 297 11.57 -15.60 5.82
N LEU A 298 10.78 -14.53 5.66
CA LEU A 298 11.23 -13.28 5.04
C LEU A 298 12.18 -12.55 6.01
N TRP A 299 13.19 -11.90 5.44
CA TRP A 299 14.08 -11.01 6.18
C TRP A 299 13.50 -9.59 6.26
N ILE A 300 14.20 -8.71 6.98
CA ILE A 300 13.80 -7.32 7.17
C ILE A 300 14.95 -6.39 6.79
N THR A 301 14.65 -5.20 6.25
CA THR A 301 15.69 -4.18 6.02
C THR A 301 16.05 -3.47 7.33
N SER A 302 17.23 -2.86 7.43
CA SER A 302 17.59 -2.12 8.66
C SER A 302 16.65 -0.94 8.93
N ALA A 303 16.24 -0.23 7.88
CA ALA A 303 15.31 0.90 8.01
C ALA A 303 13.92 0.43 8.46
N GLU A 304 13.44 -0.67 7.88
CA GLU A 304 12.16 -1.28 8.24
C GLU A 304 12.17 -1.83 9.67
N HIS A 305 13.24 -2.53 10.06
CA HIS A 305 13.44 -3.02 11.42
C HIS A 305 13.40 -1.88 12.44
N ASP A 306 14.13 -0.80 12.18
CA ASP A 306 14.23 0.32 13.12
C ASP A 306 12.92 1.13 13.18
N ALA A 307 12.20 1.25 12.06
CA ALA A 307 10.85 1.82 12.03
C ALA A 307 9.85 0.97 12.84
N MET A 308 9.77 -0.34 12.56
CA MET A 308 8.91 -1.28 13.29
C MET A 308 9.25 -1.30 14.80
N ALA A 309 10.53 -1.27 15.15
CA ALA A 309 10.99 -1.22 16.54
C ALA A 309 10.67 0.12 17.22
N SER A 310 10.58 1.23 16.47
CA SER A 310 10.11 2.51 17.02
C SER A 310 8.61 2.46 17.28
N THR A 311 7.81 2.11 16.27
CA THR A 311 6.34 1.99 16.40
C THR A 311 5.97 1.12 17.60
N LEU A 312 6.57 -0.07 17.73
CA LEU A 312 6.27 -0.99 18.83
C LEU A 312 6.70 -0.52 20.23
N ARG A 313 7.59 0.48 20.35
CA ARG A 313 7.94 1.11 21.63
C ARG A 313 6.93 2.19 22.03
N ASP A 314 6.37 2.88 21.04
CA ASP A 314 5.32 3.89 21.24
C ASP A 314 3.94 3.24 21.47
N CYS A 315 3.79 1.96 21.09
CA CYS A 315 2.60 1.15 21.37
C CYS A 315 2.39 0.93 22.87
N GLY A 316 1.30 1.48 23.41
CA GLY A 316 0.75 1.18 24.74
C GLY A 316 0.21 -0.26 24.92
N GLY A 317 0.78 -1.22 24.20
CA GLY A 317 0.45 -2.64 24.23
C GLY A 317 -0.75 -3.02 23.36
N VAL A 318 -0.48 -3.69 22.23
CA VAL A 318 -1.50 -4.05 21.23
C VAL A 318 -1.33 -5.51 20.80
N ALA A 319 -2.45 -6.23 20.70
CA ALA A 319 -2.48 -7.60 20.23
C ALA A 319 -2.56 -7.68 18.69
N PRO A 320 -1.84 -8.62 18.05
CA PRO A 320 -2.05 -8.99 16.64
C PRO A 320 -3.51 -9.37 16.35
N ARG A 321 -3.95 -9.30 15.09
CA ARG A 321 -5.34 -9.70 14.75
C ARG A 321 -5.61 -11.16 15.14
N PRO A 322 -6.83 -11.52 15.58
CA PRO A 322 -7.20 -12.91 15.86
C PRO A 322 -7.00 -13.81 14.62
N ARG A 323 -6.02 -14.71 14.68
CA ARG A 323 -5.59 -15.52 13.54
C ARG A 323 -6.46 -16.77 13.37
N THR A 324 -7.08 -16.89 12.20
CA THR A 324 -7.64 -18.15 11.67
C THR A 324 -6.74 -18.68 10.56
N THR A 325 -5.56 -19.17 10.93
CA THR A 325 -4.67 -19.92 10.03
C THR A 325 -5.25 -21.31 9.78
N THR A 326 -6.07 -21.43 8.73
CA THR A 326 -6.54 -22.74 8.24
C THR A 326 -5.45 -23.49 7.48
N VAL A 327 -4.51 -22.75 6.87
CA VAL A 327 -3.36 -23.31 6.16
C VAL A 327 -2.18 -23.45 7.13
N ALA A 328 -1.46 -24.57 7.08
CA ALA A 328 -0.21 -24.75 7.82
C ALA A 328 0.89 -23.87 7.19
N PRO A 329 1.79 -23.25 7.99
CA PRO A 329 2.90 -22.47 7.44
C PRO A 329 3.74 -23.34 6.50
N PRO A 330 4.30 -22.77 5.42
CA PRO A 330 5.08 -23.55 4.47
C PRO A 330 6.28 -24.19 5.18
N PRO A 331 6.73 -25.39 4.75
CA PRO A 331 7.99 -25.92 5.25
C PRO A 331 9.11 -24.91 4.98
N PRO A 332 10.05 -24.71 5.91
CA PRO A 332 11.14 -23.76 5.72
C PRO A 332 11.89 -24.11 4.43
N PRO A 333 12.34 -23.10 3.65
CA PRO A 333 13.05 -23.35 2.40
C PRO A 333 14.20 -24.31 2.67
N ALA A 334 14.21 -25.45 1.97
CA ALA A 334 15.23 -26.46 2.14
C ALA A 334 16.59 -25.81 1.94
N THR A 335 17.46 -25.88 2.96
CA THR A 335 18.80 -25.30 2.87
C THR A 335 19.57 -26.06 1.79
N THR A 336 19.61 -25.47 0.59
CA THR A 336 20.47 -25.85 -0.51
C THR A 336 21.90 -25.61 -0.09
N HIS A 337 22.42 -26.55 0.70
CA HIS A 337 23.83 -26.84 0.80
C HIS A 337 24.28 -27.03 -0.65
N GLY A 338 24.94 -26.01 -1.21
CA GLY A 338 25.47 -26.10 -2.56
C GLY A 338 26.35 -27.35 -2.66
N PRO A 339 26.41 -28.01 -3.83
CA PRO A 339 27.32 -29.12 -4.01
C PRO A 339 28.72 -28.70 -3.55
N PRO A 340 29.45 -29.55 -2.80
CA PRO A 340 30.77 -29.20 -2.32
C PRO A 340 31.64 -28.81 -3.52
N PRO A 341 32.48 -27.76 -3.42
CA PRO A 341 33.13 -27.15 -4.57
C PRO A 341 33.91 -28.21 -5.36
N ASP A 342 33.53 -28.39 -6.64
CA ASP A 342 34.03 -29.48 -7.46
C ASP A 342 35.55 -29.46 -7.56
N THR A 343 36.16 -30.64 -7.39
CA THR A 343 37.61 -30.81 -7.56
C THR A 343 37.97 -30.51 -9.02
N PRO A 344 38.97 -29.66 -9.31
CA PRO A 344 39.26 -29.23 -10.69
C PRO A 344 39.55 -30.40 -11.65
N GLN A 345 38.56 -30.75 -12.46
CA GLN A 345 38.68 -31.80 -13.47
C GLN A 345 39.35 -31.23 -14.73
N ALA A 346 40.31 -31.98 -15.28
CA ALA A 346 41.10 -31.54 -16.43
C ALA A 346 40.25 -31.33 -17.70
N PRO A 347 40.59 -30.36 -18.57
CA PRO A 347 39.78 -30.03 -19.74
C PRO A 347 39.79 -31.17 -20.77
N PRO A 348 38.62 -31.56 -21.32
CA PRO A 348 38.57 -32.52 -22.43
C PRO A 348 39.12 -31.89 -23.71
N THR A 349 39.85 -32.69 -24.49
CA THR A 349 40.42 -32.26 -25.77
C THR A 349 39.34 -32.08 -26.84
N HIS A 350 39.30 -30.93 -27.50
CA HIS A 350 38.49 -30.75 -28.71
C HIS A 350 38.88 -31.78 -29.78
N SER A 351 37.87 -32.39 -30.40
CA SER A 351 37.96 -32.98 -31.73
C SER A 351 36.80 -32.42 -32.53
N THR A 352 37.10 -31.86 -33.71
CA THR A 352 36.11 -31.23 -34.59
C THR A 352 35.62 -32.23 -35.62
N ASP A 353 34.30 -32.38 -35.71
CA ASP A 353 33.63 -32.85 -36.92
C ASP A 353 32.37 -32.00 -37.16
N ASN A 354 31.98 -31.83 -38.42
CA ASN A 354 30.88 -30.95 -38.83
C ASN A 354 29.72 -31.78 -39.40
N GLY A 355 28.59 -31.81 -38.67
CA GLY A 355 27.35 -32.47 -39.11
C GLY A 355 26.22 -31.46 -39.30
N ASP A 356 25.62 -31.47 -40.49
CA ASP A 356 24.39 -30.75 -40.83
C ASP A 356 23.15 -31.41 -40.17
N GLY A 357 22.10 -30.63 -39.88
CA GLY A 357 20.85 -31.16 -39.32
C GLY A 357 19.96 -30.17 -38.55
N SER A 358 18.96 -29.61 -39.25
CA SER A 358 17.70 -29.02 -38.74
C SER A 358 17.72 -28.10 -37.50
N THR A 359 17.50 -26.80 -37.73
CA THR A 359 16.79 -25.94 -36.77
C THR A 359 15.29 -26.23 -36.81
N ASP A 360 14.67 -26.50 -35.67
CA ASP A 360 13.21 -26.51 -35.53
C ASP A 360 12.78 -25.90 -34.17
N ASP A 361 11.51 -25.50 -34.08
CA ASP A 361 11.03 -24.46 -33.14
C ASP A 361 11.14 -24.74 -31.63
N GLY A 362 11.26 -23.65 -30.85
CA GLY A 362 11.19 -23.65 -29.39
C GLY A 362 10.76 -22.33 -28.72
N GLY A 363 10.42 -21.30 -29.50
CA GLY A 363 10.02 -19.98 -28.99
C GLY A 363 8.58 -19.96 -28.49
N GLY A 364 8.32 -20.55 -27.32
CA GLY A 364 6.98 -20.67 -26.74
C GLY A 364 6.28 -19.32 -26.56
N ALA A 365 5.32 -19.03 -27.44
CA ALA A 365 4.55 -17.80 -27.40
C ALA A 365 3.61 -17.79 -26.18
N SER A 366 3.78 -16.80 -25.30
CA SER A 366 2.95 -16.65 -24.09
C SER A 366 1.47 -16.59 -24.43
N VAL A 367 0.65 -17.23 -23.58
CA VAL A 367 -0.81 -17.13 -23.68
C VAL A 367 -1.24 -15.75 -23.20
N VAL A 368 -1.99 -15.01 -24.02
CA VAL A 368 -2.35 -13.59 -23.77
C VAL A 368 -3.83 -13.31 -24.03
N HIS A 369 -4.40 -12.40 -23.24
CA HIS A 369 -5.83 -12.07 -23.31
C HIS A 369 -6.09 -10.80 -24.15
N PRO A 370 -7.05 -10.82 -25.11
CA PRO A 370 -7.41 -9.64 -25.89
C PRO A 370 -7.83 -8.45 -25.02
N GLY A 371 -7.22 -7.29 -25.28
CA GLY A 371 -7.48 -6.05 -24.55
C GLY A 371 -6.73 -5.88 -23.23
N ALA A 372 -6.06 -6.92 -22.70
CA ALA A 372 -5.19 -6.78 -21.53
C ALA A 372 -3.99 -5.87 -21.86
N PHE A 373 -3.45 -5.18 -20.83
CA PHE A 373 -2.23 -4.38 -20.98
C PHE A 373 -1.02 -5.26 -21.32
N CYS A 374 0.00 -4.68 -21.95
CA CYS A 374 1.18 -5.40 -22.41
C CYS A 374 2.43 -4.51 -22.45
N SER A 375 3.59 -5.14 -22.37
CA SER A 375 4.90 -4.53 -22.56
C SER A 375 5.91 -5.64 -22.93
N PRO A 376 6.93 -5.39 -23.78
CA PRO A 376 7.14 -4.18 -24.56
C PRO A 376 6.13 -4.05 -25.72
N GLU A 377 5.97 -2.83 -26.24
CA GLU A 377 5.24 -2.63 -27.49
C GLU A 377 5.89 -3.41 -28.65
N GLY A 378 5.08 -3.98 -29.53
CA GLY A 378 5.53 -4.87 -30.59
C GLY A 378 5.66 -6.34 -30.19
N ALA A 379 5.62 -6.69 -28.90
CA ALA A 379 5.60 -8.08 -28.43
C ALA A 379 4.46 -8.90 -29.08
N VAL A 380 4.67 -10.22 -29.19
CA VAL A 380 3.71 -11.17 -29.77
C VAL A 380 3.29 -12.22 -28.74
N GLY A 381 2.08 -12.74 -28.89
CA GLY A 381 1.51 -13.80 -28.05
C GLY A 381 0.34 -14.47 -28.77
N ILE A 382 -0.23 -15.50 -28.15
CA ILE A 382 -1.34 -16.28 -28.72
C ILE A 382 -2.47 -16.38 -27.68
N THR A 383 -3.74 -16.37 -28.09
CA THR A 383 -4.86 -16.55 -27.14
C THR A 383 -5.04 -18.01 -26.71
N ASP A 384 -5.87 -18.21 -25.68
CA ASP A 384 -6.47 -19.50 -25.28
C ASP A 384 -7.03 -20.33 -26.46
N ARG A 385 -7.46 -19.64 -27.53
CA ARG A 385 -8.05 -20.21 -28.75
C ARG A 385 -7.13 -20.11 -29.98
N GLY A 386 -5.82 -20.01 -29.79
CA GLY A 386 -4.84 -20.04 -30.89
C GLY A 386 -4.81 -18.78 -31.76
N THR A 387 -5.52 -17.70 -31.40
CA THR A 387 -5.54 -16.45 -32.17
C THR A 387 -4.21 -15.69 -31.96
N PRO A 388 -3.49 -15.29 -33.02
CA PRO A 388 -2.26 -14.51 -32.87
C PRO A 388 -2.55 -13.07 -32.45
N MET A 389 -1.72 -12.54 -31.54
CA MET A 389 -1.90 -11.25 -30.88
C MET A 389 -0.60 -10.44 -30.93
N ARG A 390 -0.72 -9.11 -31.07
CA ARG A 390 0.41 -8.17 -30.97
C ARG A 390 0.11 -7.06 -29.96
N CYS A 391 1.12 -6.75 -29.15
CA CYS A 391 1.09 -5.62 -28.22
C CYS A 391 1.18 -4.29 -28.97
N THR A 392 0.16 -3.43 -28.87
CA THR A 392 0.09 -2.14 -29.59
C THR A 392 -0.60 -1.03 -28.80
N SER A 393 0.05 0.13 -28.75
CA SER A 393 -0.52 1.40 -28.32
C SER A 393 -1.51 1.95 -29.37
N LYS A 394 -2.22 3.02 -29.01
CA LYS A 394 -2.83 3.96 -29.96
C LYS A 394 -2.69 5.36 -29.36
N ASN A 395 -2.29 6.35 -30.15
CA ASN A 395 -2.22 7.76 -29.76
C ASN A 395 -1.42 8.07 -28.46
N GLY A 396 -0.53 7.18 -28.03
CA GLY A 396 0.22 7.30 -26.76
C GLY A 396 -0.44 6.62 -25.55
N ASP A 397 -1.62 6.02 -25.69
CA ASP A 397 -2.23 5.18 -24.67
C ASP A 397 -1.36 3.95 -24.35
N GLN A 398 -1.32 3.56 -23.08
CA GLN A 398 -0.59 2.38 -22.59
C GLN A 398 -0.88 1.13 -23.46
N PRO A 399 0.14 0.41 -23.95
CA PRO A 399 -0.06 -0.67 -24.92
C PRO A 399 -0.98 -1.79 -24.41
N ARG A 400 -1.79 -2.34 -25.33
CA ARG A 400 -2.68 -3.48 -25.06
C ARG A 400 -2.56 -4.56 -26.14
N TRP A 401 -2.85 -5.80 -25.77
CA TRP A 401 -2.91 -6.93 -26.69
C TRP A 401 -4.08 -6.78 -27.66
N ARG A 402 -3.79 -6.77 -28.97
CA ARG A 402 -4.79 -6.70 -30.05
C ARG A 402 -4.57 -7.84 -31.04
N SER A 403 -5.62 -8.24 -31.75
CA SER A 403 -5.54 -9.27 -32.79
C SER A 403 -4.51 -8.87 -33.84
N ALA A 404 -3.58 -9.77 -34.15
CA ALA A 404 -2.73 -9.67 -35.33
C ALA A 404 -3.52 -10.25 -36.53
N GLY A 405 -4.49 -9.47 -37.00
CA GLY A 405 -5.27 -9.75 -38.21
C GLY A 405 -4.62 -9.22 -39.48
#